data_AF-A0A3N5TAS8-F1
#
_entry.id   AF-A0A3N5TAS8-F1
#
_cell.length_a   1.000
_cell.length_b   1.000
_cell.length_c   1.000
_cell.angle_alpha   90.00
_cell.angle_beta   90.00
_cell.angle_gamma   90.00
#
_symmetry.space_group_name_H-M   'P 1'
#
loop_
_entity.id
_entity.type
_entity.pdbx_description
1 polymer ?
#
loop_
_entity_poly.entity_id
_entity_poly.type
_entity_poly.pdbx_seq_one_letter_code
_entity_poly.pdbx_strand_id
1 'polypeptide(L)'
;MKESKLQGPSPSKKPEYEPTRTGLSPDTLARALRDNLYYTLGRMPAVATPQDWYAALAYTVRDRLLQRWIKTVQTLMKQDIRVVSYLSAEFLMGPHLGNALINLGIYEETRQAVAQLGLDLNDLLEQEEEPGLGNGGLGRLAACFLDSLATLEVPAIGYGIRYEFGIFDQVIRDGHQVEITDKWLRYGNPWELARPEIAYDI
;
A
#
# COMPACT_ATOMS: atom_id res chain seq x y z
N MET A 1 36.80 -11.81 -52.95
CA MET A 1 36.56 -11.42 -51.55
C MET A 1 35.12 -11.00 -51.41
N LYS A 2 34.27 -11.83 -50.77
CA LYS A 2 32.91 -11.45 -50.38
C LYS A 2 32.89 -11.43 -48.85
N GLU A 3 32.72 -10.26 -48.28
CA GLU A 3 32.66 -10.06 -46.83
C GLU A 3 31.38 -10.70 -46.28
N SER A 4 31.57 -11.70 -45.42
CA SER A 4 30.52 -12.28 -44.59
C SER A 4 30.19 -11.29 -43.47
N LYS A 5 29.05 -10.61 -43.56
CA LYS A 5 28.51 -9.80 -42.47
C LYS A 5 28.16 -10.72 -41.29
N LEU A 6 28.97 -10.67 -40.24
CA LEU A 6 28.64 -11.20 -38.93
C LEU A 6 27.41 -10.45 -38.39
N GLN A 7 26.29 -11.15 -38.32
CA GLN A 7 25.09 -10.69 -37.62
C GLN A 7 25.41 -10.63 -36.12
N GLY A 8 25.37 -9.43 -35.55
CA GLY A 8 25.51 -9.22 -34.12
C GLY A 8 24.40 -9.96 -33.34
N PRO A 9 24.61 -10.23 -32.04
CA PRO A 9 23.63 -10.95 -31.24
C PRO A 9 22.29 -10.22 -31.27
N SER A 10 21.24 -10.98 -31.63
CA SER A 10 19.84 -10.57 -31.52
C SER A 10 19.60 -9.94 -30.15
N PRO A 11 18.82 -8.83 -30.04
CA PRO A 11 18.41 -8.34 -28.74
C PRO A 11 17.68 -9.47 -28.02
N SER A 12 18.19 -9.79 -26.83
CA SER A 12 17.63 -10.74 -25.88
C SER A 12 16.12 -10.49 -25.73
N LYS A 13 15.29 -11.50 -26.03
CA LYS A 13 13.85 -11.47 -25.72
C LYS A 13 13.70 -11.26 -24.20
N LYS A 14 12.92 -10.25 -23.79
CA LYS A 14 12.51 -10.05 -22.39
C LYS A 14 11.93 -11.36 -21.82
N PRO A 15 12.19 -11.71 -20.54
CA PRO A 15 11.72 -12.97 -19.96
C PRO A 15 10.19 -12.98 -19.93
N GLU A 16 9.54 -14.09 -20.30
CA GLU A 16 9.17 -15.22 -19.43
C GLU A 16 8.16 -14.76 -18.35
N TYR A 17 6.92 -15.27 -18.45
CA TYR A 17 5.72 -14.88 -17.71
C TYR A 17 5.97 -14.37 -16.28
N GLU A 18 5.65 -13.10 -16.02
CA GLU A 18 5.69 -12.55 -14.66
C GLU A 18 4.51 -13.02 -13.81
N PRO A 19 4.71 -13.40 -12.53
CA PRO A 19 3.61 -13.76 -11.64
C PRO A 19 2.68 -12.57 -11.41
N THR A 20 1.37 -12.75 -11.61
CA THR A 20 0.39 -11.66 -11.55
C THR A 20 0.42 -10.88 -10.24
N ARG A 21 0.52 -11.56 -9.09
CA ARG A 21 0.51 -10.94 -7.76
C ARG A 21 1.76 -10.10 -7.46
N THR A 22 2.91 -10.37 -8.09
CA THR A 22 4.20 -9.82 -7.64
C THR A 22 5.09 -9.24 -8.74
N GLY A 23 4.79 -9.49 -10.02
CA GLY A 23 5.56 -8.90 -11.13
C GLY A 23 5.38 -7.39 -11.21
N LEU A 24 6.32 -6.67 -11.81
CA LEU A 24 6.37 -5.21 -11.73
C LEU A 24 6.10 -4.51 -13.06
N SER A 25 5.98 -5.25 -14.16
CA SER A 25 5.67 -4.64 -15.45
C SER A 25 4.26 -4.02 -15.46
N PRO A 26 4.04 -2.95 -16.25
CA PRO A 26 2.73 -2.32 -16.39
C PRO A 26 1.62 -3.32 -16.74
N ASP A 27 1.89 -4.26 -17.65
CA ASP A 27 0.90 -5.26 -18.09
C ASP A 27 0.54 -6.25 -16.97
N THR A 28 1.50 -6.60 -16.11
CA THR A 28 1.24 -7.45 -14.93
C THR A 28 0.46 -6.68 -13.87
N LEU A 29 0.80 -5.41 -13.62
CA LEU A 29 0.10 -4.54 -12.69
C LEU A 29 -1.35 -4.30 -13.13
N ALA A 30 -1.59 -4.01 -14.41
CA ALA A 30 -2.93 -3.80 -14.96
C ALA A 30 -3.79 -5.07 -14.82
N ARG A 31 -3.19 -6.24 -15.05
CA ARG A 31 -3.86 -7.53 -14.86
C ARG A 31 -4.20 -7.79 -13.39
N ALA A 32 -3.24 -7.57 -12.49
CA ALA A 32 -3.45 -7.72 -11.05
C ALA A 32 -4.51 -6.78 -10.48
N LEU A 33 -4.55 -5.54 -10.99
CA LEU A 33 -5.58 -4.55 -10.66
C LEU A 33 -6.97 -5.04 -11.06
N ARG A 34 -7.13 -5.54 -12.30
CA ARG A 34 -8.40 -6.13 -12.75
C ARG A 34 -8.77 -7.38 -11.94
N ASP A 35 -7.80 -8.23 -11.62
CA ASP A 35 -8.02 -9.43 -10.82
C ASP A 35 -8.49 -9.08 -9.40
N ASN A 36 -7.88 -8.08 -8.74
CA ASN A 36 -8.33 -7.65 -7.42
C ASN A 36 -9.71 -6.97 -7.47
N LEU A 37 -10.01 -6.18 -8.51
CA LEU A 37 -11.35 -5.63 -8.70
C LEU A 37 -12.39 -6.77 -8.82
N TYR A 38 -12.08 -7.81 -9.60
CA TYR A 38 -13.02 -8.87 -9.89
C TYR A 38 -13.14 -9.90 -8.75
N TYR A 39 -12.02 -10.47 -8.31
CA TYR A 39 -11.99 -11.59 -7.37
C TYR A 39 -11.93 -11.17 -5.90
N THR A 40 -11.37 -9.99 -5.59
CA THR A 40 -11.30 -9.49 -4.21
C THR A 40 -12.52 -8.64 -3.88
N LEU A 41 -12.92 -7.75 -4.78
CA LEU A 41 -14.06 -6.83 -4.55
C LEU A 41 -15.39 -7.31 -5.15
N GLY A 42 -15.38 -8.30 -6.04
CA GLY A 42 -16.61 -8.76 -6.70
C GLY A 42 -17.21 -7.72 -7.64
N ARG A 43 -16.38 -6.86 -8.24
CA ARG A 43 -16.81 -5.74 -9.11
C ARG A 43 -16.42 -5.97 -10.56
N MET A 44 -17.27 -5.49 -11.46
CA MET A 44 -16.98 -5.45 -12.90
C MET A 44 -16.58 -4.03 -13.29
N PRO A 45 -15.62 -3.87 -14.23
CA PRO A 45 -15.17 -2.54 -14.69
C PRO A 45 -16.32 -1.60 -15.10
N ALA A 46 -17.38 -2.13 -15.70
CA ALA A 46 -18.51 -1.35 -16.20
C ALA A 46 -19.34 -0.64 -15.10
N VAL A 47 -19.25 -1.08 -13.84
CA VAL A 47 -20.01 -0.53 -12.71
C VAL A 47 -19.12 -0.17 -11.52
N ALA A 48 -17.79 -0.26 -11.68
CA ALA A 48 -16.83 0.04 -10.63
C ALA A 48 -16.75 1.56 -10.40
N THR A 49 -16.90 1.95 -9.14
CA THR A 49 -16.73 3.34 -8.69
C THR A 49 -15.25 3.69 -8.57
N PRO A 50 -14.88 4.98 -8.48
CA PRO A 50 -13.51 5.39 -8.16
C PRO A 50 -12.97 4.72 -6.89
N GLN A 51 -13.82 4.60 -5.85
CA GLN A 51 -13.47 3.91 -4.61
C GLN A 51 -13.15 2.42 -4.83
N ASP A 52 -13.92 1.73 -5.67
CA ASP A 52 -13.65 0.31 -5.99
C ASP A 52 -12.29 0.17 -6.71
N TRP A 53 -11.95 1.08 -7.62
CA TRP A 53 -10.66 1.09 -8.30
C TRP A 53 -9.49 1.42 -7.38
N TYR A 54 -9.65 2.37 -6.47
CA TYR A 54 -8.67 2.67 -5.43
C TYR A 54 -8.43 1.43 -4.56
N ALA A 55 -9.49 0.81 -4.03
CA ALA A 55 -9.36 -0.36 -3.17
C ALA A 55 -8.69 -1.53 -3.91
N ALA A 56 -9.06 -1.77 -5.17
CA ALA A 56 -8.42 -2.80 -6.00
C ALA A 56 -6.93 -2.50 -6.24
N LEU A 57 -6.56 -1.24 -6.43
CA LEU A 57 -5.17 -0.82 -6.58
C LEU A 57 -4.39 -0.96 -5.26
N ALA A 58 -4.97 -0.58 -4.14
CA ALA A 58 -4.38 -0.79 -2.81
C ALA A 58 -4.10 -2.28 -2.55
N TYR A 59 -5.04 -3.19 -2.86
CA TYR A 59 -4.79 -4.63 -2.78
C TYR A 59 -3.67 -5.11 -3.71
N THR A 60 -3.60 -4.55 -4.92
CA THR A 60 -2.56 -4.88 -5.90
C THR A 60 -1.17 -4.48 -5.39
N VAL A 61 -1.04 -3.30 -4.80
CA VAL A 61 0.22 -2.84 -4.19
C VAL A 61 0.53 -3.65 -2.94
N ARG A 62 -0.47 -3.93 -2.10
CA ARG A 62 -0.33 -4.71 -0.87
C ARG A 62 0.22 -6.11 -1.13
N ASP A 63 -0.18 -6.80 -2.19
CA ASP A 63 0.36 -8.13 -2.51
C ASP A 63 1.90 -8.14 -2.62
N ARG A 64 2.48 -7.07 -3.19
CA ARG A 64 3.94 -6.89 -3.31
C ARG A 64 4.58 -6.56 -1.97
N LEU A 65 3.93 -5.73 -1.15
CA LEU A 65 4.37 -5.43 0.21
C LEU A 65 4.36 -6.69 1.08
N LEU A 66 3.31 -7.50 1.00
CA LEU A 66 3.18 -8.73 1.79
C LEU A 66 4.23 -9.76 1.44
N GLN A 67 4.59 -9.90 0.16
CA GLN A 67 5.70 -10.76 -0.23
C GLN A 67 7.02 -10.34 0.46
N ARG A 68 7.29 -9.03 0.55
CA ARG A 68 8.47 -8.51 1.25
C ARG A 68 8.34 -8.70 2.76
N TRP A 69 7.18 -8.39 3.34
CA TRP A 69 6.90 -8.56 4.77
C TRP A 69 7.10 -10.01 5.24
N ILE A 70 6.58 -10.99 4.50
CA ILE A 70 6.76 -12.42 4.81
C ILE A 70 8.24 -12.79 4.82
N LYS A 71 9.02 -12.30 3.84
CA LYS A 71 10.48 -12.53 3.81
C LYS A 71 11.17 -11.92 5.01
N THR A 72 10.79 -10.70 5.40
CA THR A 72 11.32 -10.05 6.62
C THR A 72 11.03 -10.92 7.83
N VAL A 73 9.77 -11.29 8.08
CA VAL A 73 9.37 -12.14 9.22
C VAL A 73 10.15 -13.47 9.23
N GLN A 74 10.28 -14.14 8.08
CA GLN A 74 11.06 -15.38 7.99
C GLN A 74 12.53 -15.18 8.36
N THR A 75 13.14 -14.06 7.99
CA THR A 75 14.51 -13.73 8.38
C THR A 75 14.61 -13.47 9.87
N LEU A 76 13.68 -12.69 10.43
CA LEU A 76 13.66 -12.40 11.87
C LEU A 76 13.47 -13.66 12.72
N MET A 77 12.70 -14.65 12.24
CA MET A 77 12.48 -15.92 12.95
C MET A 77 13.68 -16.88 12.89
N LYS A 78 14.56 -16.76 11.89
CA LYS A 78 15.73 -17.65 11.71
C LYS A 78 16.94 -17.23 12.53
N GLN A 79 16.99 -15.96 12.93
CA GLN A 79 18.13 -15.37 13.60
C GLN A 79 17.73 -15.01 15.03
N ASP A 80 18.62 -15.21 15.99
CA ASP A 80 18.43 -14.70 17.36
C ASP A 80 18.75 -13.20 17.38
N ILE A 81 17.80 -12.40 16.93
CA ILE A 81 17.93 -10.95 16.79
C ILE A 81 17.07 -10.21 17.81
N ARG A 82 17.57 -9.05 18.24
CA ARG A 82 16.78 -8.13 19.08
C ARG A 82 15.88 -7.29 18.20
N VAL A 83 14.62 -7.20 18.57
CA VAL A 83 13.60 -6.40 17.87
C VAL A 83 13.17 -5.25 18.77
N VAL A 84 13.17 -4.03 18.22
CA VAL A 84 12.67 -2.85 18.92
C VAL A 84 11.14 -2.87 18.92
N SER A 85 10.53 -2.71 20.09
CA SER A 85 9.08 -2.53 20.21
C SER A 85 8.78 -1.06 20.50
N TYR A 86 8.25 -0.35 19.51
CA TYR A 86 7.87 1.06 19.63
C TYR A 86 6.40 1.17 20.01
N LEU A 87 6.12 1.56 21.26
CA LEU A 87 4.76 1.70 21.77
C LEU A 87 4.32 3.15 21.65
N SER A 88 3.20 3.40 20.98
CA SER A 88 2.59 4.74 20.91
C SER A 88 1.07 4.64 20.93
N ALA A 89 0.42 5.61 21.57
CA ALA A 89 -1.03 5.77 21.48
C ALA A 89 -1.45 6.34 20.13
N GLU A 90 -0.55 6.98 19.37
CA GLU A 90 -0.86 7.64 18.11
C GLU A 90 0.12 7.28 17.00
N PHE A 91 -0.38 7.15 15.78
CA PHE A 91 0.37 7.02 14.53
C PHE A 91 -0.32 7.81 13.41
N LEU A 92 0.25 8.95 13.02
CA LEU A 92 -0.26 9.76 11.91
C LEU A 92 0.39 9.33 10.60
N MET A 93 -0.07 8.19 10.07
CA MET A 93 0.55 7.51 8.93
C MET A 93 0.43 8.31 7.63
N GLY A 94 -0.73 8.96 7.42
CA GLY A 94 -1.10 9.52 6.13
C GLY A 94 -1.61 8.45 5.15
N PRO A 95 -2.03 8.87 3.94
CA PRO A 95 -2.34 7.95 2.83
C PRO A 95 -1.15 7.02 2.51
N HIS A 96 -1.41 5.73 2.35
CA HIS A 96 -0.37 4.71 2.19
C HIS A 96 0.00 4.46 0.73
N LEU A 97 -0.95 4.58 -0.20
CA LEU A 97 -0.79 4.13 -1.59
C LEU A 97 0.39 4.83 -2.27
N GLY A 98 0.41 6.16 -2.22
CA GLY A 98 1.50 6.94 -2.82
C GLY A 98 2.87 6.59 -2.25
N ASN A 99 2.96 6.49 -0.92
CA ASN A 99 4.21 6.13 -0.24
C ASN A 99 4.67 4.71 -0.61
N ALA A 100 3.75 3.75 -0.63
CA ALA A 100 4.03 2.38 -1.00
C ALA A 100 4.54 2.26 -2.44
N LEU A 101 3.96 2.99 -3.39
CA LEU A 101 4.40 3.02 -4.78
C LEU A 101 5.83 3.54 -4.92
N ILE A 102 6.17 4.60 -4.18
CA ILE A 102 7.52 5.18 -4.16
C ILE A 102 8.52 4.20 -3.54
N ASN A 103 8.23 3.66 -2.35
CA ASN A 103 9.12 2.75 -1.62
C ASN A 103 9.31 1.39 -2.31
N LEU A 104 8.33 0.96 -3.12
CA LEU A 104 8.48 -0.21 -3.98
C LEU A 104 9.26 0.10 -5.25
N GLY A 105 9.38 1.37 -5.65
CA GLY A 105 9.99 1.81 -6.91
C GLY A 105 9.14 1.51 -8.13
N ILE A 106 7.80 1.53 -8.01
CA ILE A 106 6.85 1.09 -9.06
C ILE A 106 5.84 2.17 -9.46
N TYR A 107 6.09 3.42 -9.08
CA TYR A 107 5.16 4.52 -9.30
C TYR A 107 4.84 4.70 -10.79
N GLU A 108 5.86 4.72 -11.63
CA GLU A 108 5.72 4.95 -13.07
C GLU A 108 5.04 3.78 -13.78
N GLU A 109 5.44 2.55 -13.44
CA GLU A 109 4.85 1.33 -13.98
C GLU A 109 3.37 1.22 -13.60
N THR A 110 3.03 1.61 -12.37
CA THR A 110 1.65 1.64 -11.91
C THR A 110 0.85 2.72 -12.63
N ARG A 111 1.42 3.91 -12.82
CA ARG A 111 0.77 4.98 -13.59
C ARG A 111 0.44 4.52 -15.01
N GLN A 112 1.38 3.84 -15.67
CA GLN A 112 1.16 3.26 -17.00
C GLN A 112 0.08 2.18 -16.98
N ALA A 113 0.11 1.27 -15.99
CA ALA A 113 -0.88 0.21 -15.84
C ALA A 113 -2.31 0.75 -15.63
N VAL A 114 -2.47 1.78 -14.80
CA VAL A 114 -3.75 2.44 -14.54
C VAL A 114 -4.25 3.14 -15.80
N ALA A 115 -3.37 3.83 -16.53
CA ALA A 115 -3.71 4.48 -17.80
C ALA A 115 -4.15 3.47 -18.89
N GLN A 116 -3.58 2.25 -18.93
CA GLN A 116 -4.03 1.19 -19.84
C GLN A 116 -5.51 0.79 -19.61
N LEU A 117 -6.04 1.03 -18.41
CA LEU A 117 -7.43 0.77 -18.06
C LEU A 117 -8.34 2.00 -18.24
N GLY A 118 -7.79 3.12 -18.74
CA GLY A 118 -8.53 4.37 -18.94
C GLY A 118 -8.78 5.17 -17.66
N LEU A 119 -7.94 4.97 -16.64
CA LEU A 119 -8.03 5.63 -15.34
C LEU A 119 -6.85 6.62 -15.16
N ASP A 120 -6.99 7.58 -14.24
CA ASP A 120 -5.88 8.43 -13.78
C ASP A 120 -5.41 7.95 -12.39
N LEU A 121 -4.10 7.82 -12.20
CA LEU A 121 -3.52 7.44 -10.91
C LEU A 121 -3.76 8.52 -9.84
N ASN A 122 -3.77 9.81 -10.22
CA ASN A 122 -3.99 10.89 -9.26
C ASN A 122 -5.41 10.83 -8.67
N ASP A 123 -6.41 10.61 -9.52
CA ASP A 123 -7.81 10.46 -9.08
C ASP A 123 -7.96 9.31 -8.07
N LEU A 124 -7.20 8.21 -8.27
CA LEU A 124 -7.21 7.06 -7.36
C LEU A 124 -6.47 7.33 -6.04
N LEU A 125 -5.37 8.10 -6.08
CA LEU A 125 -4.67 8.53 -4.86
C LEU A 125 -5.54 9.45 -4.00
N GLU A 126 -6.34 10.32 -4.63
CA GLU A 126 -7.27 11.22 -3.94
C GLU A 126 -8.46 10.49 -3.29
N GLN A 127 -8.75 9.24 -3.66
CA GLN A 127 -9.78 8.44 -2.99
C GLN A 127 -9.32 7.92 -1.61
N GLU A 128 -8.01 7.93 -1.33
CA GLU A 128 -7.49 7.40 -0.07
C GLU A 128 -7.73 8.37 1.09
N GLU A 129 -8.56 7.93 2.03
CA GLU A 129 -8.78 8.66 3.28
C GLU A 129 -7.61 8.46 4.24
N GLU A 130 -7.22 9.51 4.96
CA GLU A 130 -6.17 9.42 5.96
C GLU A 130 -6.64 8.56 7.15
N PRO A 131 -5.85 7.60 7.63
CA PRO A 131 -6.23 6.82 8.80
C PRO A 131 -6.33 7.68 10.05
N GLY A 132 -7.47 7.62 10.74
CA GLY A 132 -7.72 8.25 12.04
C GLY A 132 -6.98 7.58 13.20
N LEU A 133 -5.66 7.38 13.07
CA LEU A 133 -4.80 6.67 14.02
C LEU A 133 -3.92 7.60 14.88
N GLY A 134 -3.97 8.91 14.64
CA GLY A 134 -3.26 9.94 15.38
C GLY A 134 -3.74 11.32 14.97
N ASN A 135 -3.29 12.37 15.67
CA ASN A 135 -3.71 13.74 15.37
C ASN A 135 -2.53 14.72 15.32
N GLY A 136 -1.55 14.54 16.21
CA GLY A 136 -0.51 15.54 16.44
C GLY A 136 0.90 15.13 15.98
N GLY A 137 1.86 15.98 16.36
CA GLY A 137 3.28 15.74 16.11
C GLY A 137 3.83 14.47 16.77
N LEU A 138 3.23 14.00 17.86
CA LEU A 138 3.56 12.71 18.48
C LEU A 138 3.28 11.55 17.50
N GLY A 139 2.07 11.51 16.94
CA GLY A 139 1.69 10.51 15.96
C GLY A 139 2.54 10.58 14.69
N ARG A 140 2.87 11.79 14.22
CA ARG A 140 3.71 11.95 13.03
C ARG A 140 5.16 11.54 13.27
N LEU A 141 5.71 11.84 14.44
CA LEU A 141 7.04 11.38 14.84
C LEU A 141 7.11 9.85 14.87
N ALA A 142 6.11 9.20 15.46
CA ALA A 142 6.01 7.74 15.50
C ALA A 142 5.96 7.14 14.08
N ALA A 143 5.15 7.70 13.19
CA ALA A 143 5.06 7.27 11.79
C ALA A 143 6.40 7.44 11.04
N CYS A 144 7.06 8.61 11.16
CA CYS A 144 8.36 8.86 10.54
C CYS A 144 9.46 7.93 11.07
N PHE A 145 9.41 7.57 12.36
CA PHE A 145 10.30 6.57 12.94
C PHE A 145 10.10 5.19 12.31
N LEU A 146 8.87 4.73 12.13
CA LEU A 146 8.62 3.44 11.49
C LEU A 146 9.16 3.40 10.05
N ASP A 147 8.96 4.46 9.28
CA ASP A 147 9.51 4.59 7.92
C ASP A 147 11.05 4.53 7.94
N SER A 148 11.68 5.31 8.83
CA SER A 148 13.15 5.36 8.96
C SER A 148 13.74 4.01 9.41
N LEU A 149 13.08 3.31 10.34
CA LEU A 149 13.50 1.99 10.81
C LEU A 149 13.42 0.96 9.68
N ALA A 150 12.37 1.03 8.85
CA ALA A 150 12.25 0.18 7.67
C ALA A 150 13.34 0.47 6.63
N THR A 151 13.62 1.75 6.32
CA THR A 151 14.66 2.17 5.37
C THR A 151 16.06 1.78 5.82
N LEU A 152 16.35 1.87 7.12
CA LEU A 152 17.66 1.50 7.71
C LEU A 152 17.77 0.01 8.02
N GLU A 153 16.77 -0.79 7.64
CA GLU A 153 16.72 -2.23 7.90
C GLU A 153 16.86 -2.60 9.39
N VAL A 154 16.40 -1.72 10.28
CA VAL A 154 16.41 -1.94 11.73
C VAL A 154 15.22 -2.80 12.13
N PRO A 155 15.41 -3.98 12.76
CA PRO A 155 14.31 -4.81 13.22
C PRO A 155 13.44 -4.10 14.26
N ALA A 156 12.24 -3.68 13.86
CA ALA A 156 11.32 -2.96 14.73
C ALA A 156 9.85 -3.26 14.41
N ILE A 157 9.01 -3.18 15.44
CA ILE A 157 7.55 -3.27 15.33
C ILE A 157 6.94 -2.11 16.12
N GLY A 158 6.02 -1.38 15.47
CA GLY A 158 5.16 -0.40 16.13
C GLY A 158 3.91 -1.06 16.70
N TYR A 159 3.58 -0.76 17.95
CA TYR A 159 2.32 -1.15 18.58
C TYR A 159 1.51 0.10 18.94
N GLY A 160 0.23 0.06 18.59
CA GLY A 160 -0.73 1.11 18.89
C GLY A 160 -2.15 0.58 18.97
N ILE A 161 -3.10 1.50 19.00
CA ILE A 161 -4.53 1.20 19.11
C ILE A 161 -5.18 1.47 17.75
N ARG A 162 -6.01 0.54 17.28
CA ARG A 162 -6.81 0.71 16.06
C ARG A 162 -8.10 1.45 16.42
N TYR A 163 -8.07 2.78 16.40
CA TYR A 163 -9.25 3.60 16.66
C TYR A 163 -10.28 3.43 15.55
N GLU A 164 -11.55 3.20 15.93
CA GLU A 164 -12.65 3.08 14.97
C GLU A 164 -13.04 4.44 14.38
N PHE A 165 -12.97 5.47 15.22
CA PHE A 165 -13.13 6.86 14.87
C PHE A 165 -11.85 7.59 15.26
N GLY A 166 -11.30 8.41 14.37
CA GLY A 166 -10.15 9.27 14.69
C GLY A 166 -10.55 10.35 15.69
N ILE A 167 -9.88 11.51 15.65
CA ILE A 167 -10.22 12.58 16.58
C ILE A 167 -11.57 13.22 16.22
N PHE A 168 -11.66 13.83 15.03
CA PHE A 168 -12.86 14.40 14.41
C PHE A 168 -12.49 15.01 13.05
N ASP A 169 -13.46 15.08 12.15
CA ASP A 169 -13.42 15.96 10.97
C ASP A 169 -13.81 17.38 11.39
N GLN A 170 -12.93 18.33 11.13
CA GLN A 170 -13.18 19.74 11.43
C GLN A 170 -13.99 20.39 10.29
N VAL A 171 -15.16 20.94 10.62
CA VAL A 171 -15.95 21.78 9.70
C VAL A 171 -16.18 23.15 10.32
N ILE A 172 -16.05 24.21 9.53
CA ILE A 172 -16.38 25.56 9.97
C ILE A 172 -17.83 25.86 9.59
N ARG A 173 -18.68 26.15 10.59
CA ARG A 173 -20.07 26.59 10.40
C ARG A 173 -20.30 27.88 11.16
N ASP A 174 -20.81 28.89 10.48
CA ASP A 174 -21.10 30.22 11.05
C ASP A 174 -19.91 30.83 11.81
N GLY A 175 -18.68 30.59 11.33
CA GLY A 175 -17.45 31.10 11.94
C GLY A 175 -16.92 30.29 13.13
N HIS A 176 -17.57 29.17 13.49
CA HIS A 176 -17.19 28.31 14.60
C HIS A 176 -16.79 26.91 14.13
N GLN A 177 -15.90 26.27 14.90
CA GLN A 177 -15.56 24.86 14.73
C GLN A 177 -16.76 23.97 15.10
N VAL A 178 -17.04 23.01 14.23
CA VAL A 178 -17.97 21.91 14.46
C VAL A 178 -17.21 20.61 14.21
N GLU A 179 -17.30 19.70 15.17
CA GLU A 179 -16.63 18.41 15.16
C GLU A 179 -17.60 17.35 14.63
N ILE A 180 -17.18 16.65 13.58
CA ILE A 180 -17.92 15.54 13.00
C ILE A 180 -17.11 14.27 13.24
N THR A 181 -17.79 13.16 13.51
CA THR A 181 -17.12 11.86 13.64
C THR A 181 -16.40 11.50 12.34
N ASP A 182 -15.08 11.33 12.43
CA ASP A 182 -14.23 10.76 11.38
C ASP A 182 -14.63 9.29 11.16
N LYS A 183 -14.98 8.94 9.92
CA LYS A 183 -15.43 7.59 9.53
C LYS A 183 -14.50 6.97 8.50
N TRP A 184 -13.19 7.14 8.64
CA TRP A 184 -12.18 6.60 7.72
C TRP A 184 -12.30 5.09 7.43
N LEU A 185 -12.88 4.31 8.36
CA LEU A 185 -13.15 2.88 8.18
C LEU A 185 -14.45 2.53 7.44
N ARG A 186 -15.22 3.51 6.96
CA ARG A 186 -16.53 3.28 6.33
C ARG A 186 -16.48 2.28 5.18
N TYR A 187 -15.40 2.28 4.41
CA TYR A 187 -15.18 1.36 3.28
C TYR A 187 -14.21 0.21 3.61
N GLY A 188 -13.86 0.05 4.89
CA GLY A 188 -12.77 -0.82 5.34
C GLY A 188 -11.40 -0.20 5.11
N ASN A 189 -10.35 -0.93 5.50
CA ASN A 189 -8.97 -0.52 5.31
C ASN A 189 -8.23 -1.59 4.49
N PRO A 190 -7.85 -1.32 3.24
CA PRO A 190 -7.18 -2.32 2.41
C PRO A 190 -5.77 -2.66 2.91
N TRP A 191 -5.18 -1.89 3.83
CA TRP A 191 -3.80 -2.08 4.29
C TRP A 191 -3.65 -2.99 5.51
N GLU A 192 -4.73 -3.25 6.25
CA GLU A 192 -4.66 -4.08 7.45
C GLU A 192 -4.84 -5.58 7.17
N LEU A 193 -4.29 -6.39 8.07
CA LEU A 193 -4.45 -7.83 8.10
C LEU A 193 -4.92 -8.24 9.50
N ALA A 194 -6.16 -8.71 9.59
CA ALA A 194 -6.67 -9.25 10.84
C ALA A 194 -5.94 -10.54 11.23
N ARG A 195 -5.66 -10.68 12.53
CA ARG A 195 -5.08 -11.88 13.16
C ARG A 195 -5.92 -12.28 14.39
N PRO A 196 -7.16 -12.79 14.21
CA PRO A 196 -8.04 -13.15 15.31
C PRO A 196 -7.43 -14.18 16.28
N GLU A 197 -6.49 -14.98 15.78
CA GLU A 197 -5.73 -15.97 16.57
C GLU A 197 -4.71 -15.35 17.53
N ILE A 198 -4.34 -14.07 17.35
CA ILE A 198 -3.46 -13.33 18.25
C ILE A 198 -4.34 -12.47 19.17
N ALA A 199 -4.88 -13.11 20.20
CA ALA A 199 -5.74 -12.50 21.21
C ALA A 199 -5.18 -12.72 22.62
N TYR A 200 -5.30 -11.71 23.47
CA TYR A 200 -4.82 -11.73 24.85
C TYR A 200 -5.90 -11.17 25.78
N ASP A 201 -6.04 -11.76 26.97
CA ASP A 201 -6.89 -11.22 28.04
C ASP A 201 -6.22 -9.99 28.67
N ILE A 202 -7.01 -8.95 28.97
CA ILE A 202 -6.56 -7.67 29.53
C ILE A 202 -7.13 -7.49 30.93
#